data_AF-A0A0Q8MJX1-F1
#
_entry.id   AF-A0A0Q8MJX1-F1
#
_cell.length_a   1.000
_cell.length_b   1.000
_cell.length_c   1.000
_cell.angle_alpha   90.00
_cell.angle_beta   90.00
_cell.angle_gamma   90.00
#
_symmetry.space_group_name_H-M   'P 1'
#
loop_
_entity.id
_entity.type
_entity.pdbx_description
1 polymer ?
#
loop_
_entity_poly.entity_id
_entity_poly.type
_entity_poly.pdbx_seq_one_letter_code
_entity_poly.pdbx_strand_id
1 'polypeptide(L)'
;MAANCGHRQRSVTWHFDSQQSRCVWMHSSIFRACMAPLCVLLSTWQAHAKMLPWQQVKAMPFIVQDGLEIARQARGKAPSSLYVVCSQNKELHLILSTRLPGPRWAIEKGRDDNVSLFVGGIEQQLKVVMDLVEKGQDLTWLESAVSRDGEGEPDTLVITRIKADEIKTIGSWFGDTPPLKVSIVGYAETGVFMVGAVAGPAIAEFNASCVTE
;
A
#
# COMPACT_ATOMS: atom_id res chain seq x y z
N MET A 1 48.18 6.77 -30.01
CA MET A 1 48.85 5.50 -29.67
C MET A 1 48.30 5.01 -28.35
N ALA A 2 47.86 3.77 -28.33
CA ALA A 2 47.16 3.10 -27.24
C ALA A 2 48.13 2.53 -26.19
N ALA A 3 47.63 2.33 -24.96
CA ALA A 3 48.03 1.20 -24.13
C ALA A 3 46.83 0.79 -23.27
N ASN A 4 46.28 -0.37 -23.63
CA ASN A 4 45.23 -1.11 -22.95
C ASN A 4 45.95 -2.25 -22.20
N CYS A 5 45.68 -2.44 -20.92
CA CYS A 5 46.13 -3.63 -20.18
C CYS A 5 44.97 -4.14 -19.32
N GLY A 6 44.39 -5.25 -19.74
CA GLY A 6 43.37 -5.99 -19.02
C GLY A 6 43.92 -7.19 -18.22
N HIS A 7 42.94 -7.94 -17.70
CA HIS A 7 42.97 -9.22 -16.96
C HIS A 7 43.34 -9.20 -15.47
N ARG A 8 42.36 -9.55 -14.62
CA ARG A 8 42.09 -10.96 -14.24
C ARG A 8 40.77 -11.11 -13.46
N GLN A 9 39.91 -12.01 -13.93
CA GLN A 9 38.84 -12.60 -13.11
C GLN A 9 39.45 -13.45 -11.99
N ARG A 10 38.92 -13.34 -10.77
CA ARG A 10 38.76 -14.47 -9.84
C ARG A 10 37.46 -14.29 -9.04
N SER A 11 36.57 -15.25 -9.22
CA SER A 11 35.47 -15.59 -8.32
C SER A 11 36.04 -16.06 -6.97
N VAL A 12 35.56 -15.52 -5.85
CA VAL A 12 35.55 -16.24 -4.56
C VAL A 12 34.36 -15.76 -3.73
N THR A 13 33.41 -16.67 -3.56
CA THR A 13 32.60 -16.97 -2.37
C THR A 13 32.74 -16.02 -1.16
N TRP A 14 31.65 -15.35 -0.80
CA TRP A 14 31.50 -14.76 0.53
C TRP A 14 30.92 -15.81 1.48
N HIS A 15 31.81 -16.44 2.25
CA HIS A 15 31.44 -17.15 3.46
C HIS A 15 31.15 -16.13 4.57
N PHE A 16 30.00 -16.31 5.20
CA PHE A 16 29.65 -15.76 6.50
C PHE A 16 30.75 -16.13 7.50
N ASP A 17 31.38 -15.16 8.16
CA ASP A 17 32.01 -15.44 9.44
C ASP A 17 31.94 -14.26 10.40
N SER A 18 31.52 -14.62 11.61
CA SER A 18 31.13 -13.74 12.70
C SER A 18 32.39 -13.23 13.40
N GLN A 19 32.70 -11.94 13.28
CA GLN A 19 33.76 -11.34 14.09
C GLN A 19 33.26 -11.01 15.50
N GLN A 20 33.58 -11.93 16.40
CA GLN A 20 33.48 -11.80 17.85
C GLN A 20 34.67 -10.97 18.36
N SER A 21 34.41 -9.73 18.79
CA SER A 21 35.42 -8.88 19.44
C SER A 21 35.74 -9.38 20.84
N ARG A 22 37.01 -9.73 21.09
CA ARG A 22 37.56 -10.02 22.42
C ARG A 22 38.19 -8.75 23.01
N CYS A 23 37.79 -8.36 24.21
CA CYS A 23 38.58 -7.49 25.07
C CYS A 23 38.94 -8.24 26.36
N VAL A 24 40.23 -8.15 26.73
CA VAL A 24 40.88 -8.84 27.85
C VAL A 24 40.68 -8.05 29.16
N TRP A 25 40.63 -8.81 30.26
CA TRP A 25 40.36 -8.41 31.66
C TRP A 25 41.52 -7.72 32.40
N MET A 26 41.17 -6.92 33.42
CA MET A 26 41.65 -6.90 34.84
C MET A 26 41.31 -5.51 35.43
N HIS A 27 40.87 -5.27 36.67
CA HIS A 27 40.51 -6.04 37.87
C HIS A 27 39.72 -5.07 38.77
N SER A 28 38.73 -5.55 39.53
CA SER A 28 38.62 -5.36 41.00
C SER A 28 37.17 -5.48 41.50
N SER A 29 36.97 -6.51 42.33
CA SER A 29 36.19 -6.57 43.57
C SER A 29 34.73 -6.11 43.64
N ILE A 30 33.88 -7.12 43.85
CA ILE A 30 32.71 -7.15 44.75
C ILE A 30 31.55 -6.22 44.38
N PHE A 31 30.62 -6.72 43.57
CA PHE A 31 29.17 -6.64 43.83
C PHE A 31 28.46 -7.68 42.97
N ARG A 32 27.93 -8.71 43.63
CA ARG A 32 27.09 -9.76 43.04
C ARG A 32 25.64 -9.30 43.23
N ALA A 33 25.00 -8.78 42.19
CA ALA A 33 23.56 -8.59 42.15
C ALA A 33 23.05 -8.67 40.70
N CYS A 34 22.53 -9.85 40.38
CA CYS A 34 21.55 -10.20 39.35
C CYS A 34 21.10 -9.07 38.40
N MET A 35 21.76 -8.90 37.24
CA MET A 35 21.23 -8.12 36.12
C MET A 35 21.48 -8.86 34.79
N ALA A 36 20.96 -10.07 34.67
CA ALA A 36 20.97 -10.81 33.40
C ALA A 36 19.85 -11.86 33.30
N PRO A 37 18.58 -11.45 33.49
CA PRO A 37 17.54 -12.00 32.62
C PRO A 37 16.55 -10.93 32.16
N LEU A 38 17.02 -9.77 31.69
CA LEU A 38 16.15 -8.66 31.25
C LEU A 38 16.41 -8.18 29.81
N CYS A 39 17.12 -8.98 28.99
CA CYS A 39 17.36 -8.65 27.57
C CYS A 39 16.68 -9.60 26.58
N VAL A 40 15.75 -10.46 27.03
CA VAL A 40 15.00 -11.38 26.13
C VAL A 40 13.50 -11.03 26.03
N LEU A 41 13.05 -9.94 26.67
CA LEU A 41 11.63 -9.51 26.65
C LEU A 41 11.34 -8.31 25.75
N LEU A 42 12.15 -8.08 24.70
CA LEU A 42 11.93 -6.99 23.74
C LEU A 42 11.93 -7.43 22.27
N SER A 43 11.80 -8.72 21.96
CA SER A 43 11.78 -9.22 20.57
C SER A 43 10.42 -9.73 20.09
N THR A 44 9.35 -9.61 20.87
CA THR A 44 7.99 -9.89 20.39
C THR A 44 7.13 -8.63 20.43
N TRP A 45 7.63 -7.53 19.88
CA TRP A 45 6.71 -6.66 19.14
C TRP A 45 6.33 -7.45 17.89
N GLN A 46 5.36 -8.35 18.03
CA GLN A 46 4.54 -8.72 16.89
C GLN A 46 3.97 -7.39 16.40
N ALA A 47 4.58 -6.85 15.34
CA ALA A 47 3.92 -5.95 14.44
C ALA A 47 2.66 -6.69 14.01
N HIS A 48 1.58 -6.51 14.78
CA HIS A 48 0.25 -6.83 14.32
C HIS A 48 0.11 -5.97 13.09
N ALA A 49 0.29 -6.59 11.91
CA ALA A 49 0.00 -5.94 10.65
C ALA A 49 -1.45 -5.46 10.81
N LYS A 50 -1.61 -4.13 10.97
CA LYS A 50 -2.92 -3.51 11.11
C LYS A 50 -3.70 -3.93 9.88
N MET A 51 -4.71 -4.79 10.05
CA MET A 51 -5.55 -5.23 8.93
C MET A 51 -6.09 -3.99 8.22
N LEU A 52 -6.02 -3.99 6.89
CA LEU A 52 -6.47 -2.86 6.09
C LEU A 52 -7.99 -2.74 6.19
N PRO A 53 -8.57 -1.52 6.22
CA PRO A 53 -10.03 -1.34 6.41
C PRO A 53 -10.88 -2.16 5.44
N TRP A 54 -10.46 -2.25 4.17
CA TRP A 54 -11.17 -3.00 3.14
C TRP A 54 -11.12 -4.52 3.33
N GLN A 55 -10.16 -5.06 4.10
CA GLN A 55 -10.09 -6.50 4.40
C GLN A 55 -11.21 -6.97 5.34
N GLN A 56 -11.89 -6.04 6.02
CA GLN A 56 -12.97 -6.34 6.96
C GLN A 56 -14.37 -6.14 6.35
N VAL A 57 -14.45 -5.70 5.09
CA VAL A 57 -15.71 -5.39 4.41
C VAL A 57 -16.44 -6.69 4.05
N LYS A 58 -17.51 -6.98 4.77
CA LYS A 58 -18.34 -8.18 4.56
C LYS A 58 -19.08 -8.19 3.22
N ALA A 59 -19.38 -7.01 2.69
CA ALA A 59 -20.15 -6.83 1.45
C ALA A 59 -19.28 -6.78 0.18
N MET A 60 -18.02 -7.24 0.26
CA MET A 60 -17.14 -7.26 -0.90
C MET A 60 -17.71 -8.22 -1.97
N PRO A 61 -17.82 -7.81 -3.24
CA PRO A 61 -18.41 -8.66 -4.28
C PRO A 61 -17.50 -9.81 -4.73
N PHE A 62 -16.27 -9.88 -4.20
CA PHE A 62 -15.27 -10.90 -4.49
C PHE A 62 -14.40 -11.15 -3.26
N ILE A 63 -13.73 -12.30 -3.22
CA ILE A 63 -12.78 -12.66 -2.15
C ILE A 63 -11.38 -12.24 -2.59
N VAL A 64 -10.75 -11.34 -1.83
CA VAL A 64 -9.38 -10.87 -2.08
C VAL A 64 -8.38 -11.90 -1.56
N GLN A 65 -7.45 -12.32 -2.41
CA GLN A 65 -6.33 -13.19 -2.06
C GLN A 65 -5.09 -12.37 -1.71
N ASP A 66 -4.79 -11.36 -2.53
CA ASP A 66 -3.63 -10.48 -2.35
C ASP A 66 -3.93 -9.06 -2.84
N GLY A 67 -3.14 -8.08 -2.40
CA GLY A 67 -3.33 -6.68 -2.73
C GLY A 67 -2.05 -5.85 -2.69
N LEU A 68 -1.88 -5.01 -3.70
CA LEU A 68 -0.80 -4.06 -3.85
C LEU A 68 -1.32 -2.63 -3.71
N GLU A 69 -0.83 -1.89 -2.72
CA GLU A 69 -1.11 -0.45 -2.62
C GLU A 69 -0.36 0.29 -3.72
N ILE A 70 -1.07 0.89 -4.67
CA ILE A 70 -0.47 1.60 -5.80
C ILE A 70 -0.44 3.10 -5.61
N ALA A 71 -1.38 3.67 -4.84
CA ALA A 71 -1.36 5.09 -4.52
C ALA A 71 -1.85 5.35 -3.11
N ARG A 72 -1.34 6.43 -2.51
CA ARG A 72 -1.72 6.86 -1.16
C ARG A 72 -1.75 8.36 -1.04
N GLN A 73 -2.52 8.87 -0.09
CA GLN A 73 -2.54 10.28 0.21
C GLN A 73 -1.16 10.73 0.74
N ALA A 74 -0.59 11.77 0.11
CA ALA A 74 0.69 12.33 0.56
C ALA A 74 0.56 13.17 1.83
N ARG A 75 -0.52 13.97 1.92
CA ARG A 75 -0.82 14.90 3.01
C ARG A 75 -2.33 15.13 3.06
N GLY A 76 -2.89 15.22 4.26
CA GLY A 76 -4.31 15.46 4.46
C GLY A 76 -4.78 14.91 5.79
N LYS A 77 -6.03 15.22 6.14
CA LYS A 77 -6.67 14.66 7.34
C LYS A 77 -7.30 13.30 7.06
N ALA A 78 -7.96 13.12 5.92
CA ALA A 78 -8.70 11.88 5.64
C ALA A 78 -7.85 10.92 4.79
N PRO A 79 -7.46 9.74 5.31
CA PRO A 79 -6.62 8.81 4.59
C PRO A 79 -7.31 8.34 3.31
N SER A 80 -6.57 8.40 2.21
CA SER A 80 -6.98 7.82 0.93
C SER A 80 -5.89 6.89 0.42
N SER A 81 -6.27 5.71 -0.06
CA SER A 81 -5.38 4.77 -0.69
C SER A 81 -6.08 3.99 -1.80
N LEU A 82 -5.33 3.70 -2.85
CA LEU A 82 -5.78 2.93 -4.01
C LEU A 82 -4.96 1.65 -4.06
N TYR A 83 -5.65 0.52 -4.15
CA TYR A 83 -5.06 -0.80 -4.25
C TYR A 83 -5.44 -1.44 -5.58
N VAL A 84 -4.50 -2.18 -6.15
CA VAL A 84 -4.80 -3.24 -7.12
C VAL A 84 -4.90 -4.52 -6.30
N VAL A 85 -5.99 -5.28 -6.45
CA VAL A 85 -6.18 -6.53 -5.73
C VAL A 85 -6.44 -7.68 -6.68
N CYS A 86 -5.97 -8.86 -6.32
CA CYS A 86 -6.23 -10.11 -7.00
C CYS A 86 -7.31 -10.87 -6.24
N SER A 87 -8.40 -11.24 -6.93
CA SER A 87 -9.41 -12.11 -6.34
C SER A 87 -9.01 -13.58 -6.47
N GLN A 88 -9.66 -14.44 -5.67
CA GLN A 88 -9.49 -15.90 -5.78
C GLN A 88 -9.78 -16.45 -7.18
N ASN A 89 -10.57 -15.74 -7.99
CA ASN A 89 -10.87 -16.12 -9.37
C ASN A 89 -9.80 -15.64 -10.37
N LYS A 90 -8.65 -15.15 -9.89
CA LYS A 90 -7.58 -14.55 -10.70
C LYS A 90 -8.03 -13.33 -11.50
N GLU A 91 -9.03 -12.62 -10.99
CA GLU A 91 -9.47 -11.37 -11.58
C GLU A 91 -8.84 -10.21 -10.81
N LEU A 92 -8.41 -9.20 -11.56
CA LEU A 92 -7.92 -7.97 -10.97
C LEU A 92 -9.07 -7.00 -10.71
N HIS A 93 -8.97 -6.29 -9.60
CA HIS A 93 -9.90 -5.25 -9.19
C HIS A 93 -9.12 -4.05 -8.65
N LEU A 94 -9.75 -2.87 -8.64
CA LEU A 94 -9.24 -1.74 -7.87
C LEU A 94 -10.10 -1.52 -6.64
N ILE A 95 -9.45 -1.23 -5.51
CA ILE A 95 -10.11 -0.80 -4.28
C ILE A 95 -9.63 0.60 -3.95
N LEU A 96 -10.56 1.55 -3.86
CA LEU A 96 -10.30 2.88 -3.33
C LEU A 96 -10.85 2.93 -1.90
N SER A 97 -9.93 3.07 -0.94
CA SER A 97 -10.27 3.42 0.44
C SER A 97 -10.13 4.93 0.58
N THR A 98 -11.21 5.64 0.89
CA THR A 98 -11.18 7.10 1.02
C THR A 98 -12.38 7.58 1.81
N ARG A 99 -12.32 8.77 2.42
CA ARG A 99 -13.50 9.40 3.00
C ARG A 99 -14.22 10.24 1.95
N LEU A 100 -15.45 9.89 1.58
CA LEU A 100 -16.27 10.72 0.71
C LEU A 100 -16.75 11.99 1.46
N PRO A 101 -16.68 13.17 0.83
CA PRO A 101 -17.20 14.41 1.41
C PRO A 101 -18.74 14.39 1.51
N GLY A 102 -19.26 15.15 2.47
CA GLY A 102 -20.69 15.34 2.66
C GLY A 102 -21.26 14.63 3.90
N PRO A 103 -22.50 14.96 4.27
CA PRO A 103 -23.14 14.36 5.43
C PRO A 103 -23.39 12.88 5.17
N ARG A 104 -23.10 12.03 6.16
CA ARG A 104 -23.19 10.57 5.99
C ARG A 104 -24.58 10.12 5.54
N TRP A 105 -25.65 10.71 6.04
CA TRP A 105 -27.03 10.35 5.66
C TRP A 105 -27.36 10.57 4.18
N ALA A 106 -26.60 11.42 3.46
CA ALA A 106 -26.80 11.68 2.03
C ALA A 106 -25.93 10.78 1.13
N ILE A 107 -25.00 10.02 1.69
CA ILE A 107 -24.12 9.13 0.93
C ILE A 107 -24.80 7.76 0.84
N GLU A 108 -25.30 7.47 -0.36
CA GLU A 108 -25.95 6.21 -0.70
C GLU A 108 -24.94 5.22 -1.28
N LYS A 109 -25.07 3.94 -0.90
CA LYS A 109 -24.33 2.85 -1.55
C LYS A 109 -24.87 2.66 -2.96
N GLY A 110 -24.00 2.50 -3.93
CA GLY A 110 -24.43 2.38 -5.32
C GLY A 110 -23.26 2.31 -6.29
N ARG A 111 -23.65 2.18 -7.57
CA ARG A 111 -22.76 2.14 -8.73
C ARG A 111 -22.73 3.50 -9.39
N ASP A 112 -21.53 3.99 -9.69
CA ASP A 112 -21.31 5.21 -10.46
C ASP A 112 -20.39 4.90 -11.65
N ASP A 113 -20.86 5.21 -12.86
CA ASP A 113 -20.16 4.98 -14.13
C ASP A 113 -19.50 6.24 -14.70
N ASN A 114 -19.63 7.39 -14.02
CA ASN A 114 -19.01 8.65 -14.40
C ASN A 114 -17.69 8.88 -13.64
N VAL A 115 -16.91 7.82 -13.43
CA VAL A 115 -15.66 7.87 -12.66
C VAL A 115 -14.46 7.73 -13.58
N SER A 116 -13.39 8.46 -13.26
CA SER A 116 -12.15 8.44 -14.03
C SER A 116 -10.93 8.38 -13.13
N LEU A 117 -10.03 7.46 -13.44
CA LEU A 117 -8.68 7.36 -12.88
C LEU A 117 -7.71 8.15 -13.76
N PHE A 118 -6.92 9.01 -13.13
CA PHE A 118 -5.85 9.77 -13.76
C PHE A 118 -4.51 9.44 -13.11
N VAL A 119 -3.46 9.33 -13.90
CA VAL A 119 -2.08 9.10 -13.46
C VAL A 119 -1.18 10.15 -14.10
N GLY A 120 -0.33 10.85 -13.34
CA GLY A 120 0.64 11.82 -13.86
C GLY A 120 0.06 13.12 -14.47
N GLY A 121 -1.21 13.15 -14.92
CA GLY A 121 -1.85 14.28 -15.58
C GLY A 121 -3.22 13.93 -16.19
N ILE A 122 -3.80 14.87 -16.94
CA ILE A 122 -5.13 14.70 -17.58
C ILE A 122 -5.11 13.82 -18.84
N GLU A 123 -3.94 13.65 -19.47
CA GLU A 123 -3.80 12.90 -20.72
C GLU A 123 -3.85 11.37 -20.50
N GLN A 124 -3.54 10.92 -19.29
CA GLN A 124 -3.49 9.52 -18.90
C GLN A 124 -4.73 9.20 -18.05
N GLN A 125 -5.85 9.08 -18.75
CA GLN A 125 -7.17 8.86 -18.16
C GLN A 125 -7.72 7.48 -18.50
N LEU A 126 -8.18 6.76 -17.48
CA LEU A 126 -8.98 5.55 -17.62
C LEU A 126 -10.38 5.80 -17.06
N LYS A 127 -11.41 5.66 -17.89
CA LYS A 127 -12.80 5.65 -17.42
C LYS A 127 -13.06 4.33 -16.70
N VAL A 128 -13.63 4.42 -15.52
CA VAL A 128 -13.89 3.27 -14.65
C VAL A 128 -15.29 3.34 -14.08
N VAL A 129 -15.81 2.19 -13.65
CA VAL A 129 -17.07 2.11 -12.93
C VAL A 129 -16.76 1.67 -11.50
N MET A 130 -17.24 2.41 -10.52
CA MET A 130 -17.00 2.13 -9.10
C MET A 130 -18.30 1.90 -8.36
N ASP A 131 -18.27 0.91 -7.46
CA ASP A 131 -19.35 0.57 -6.56
C ASP A 131 -18.94 0.93 -5.12
N LEU A 132 -19.71 1.76 -4.43
CA LEU A 132 -19.54 1.98 -2.98
C LEU A 132 -20.12 0.79 -2.22
N VAL A 133 -19.24 -0.08 -1.72
CA VAL A 133 -19.63 -1.33 -1.04
C VAL A 133 -19.74 -1.17 0.46
N GLU A 134 -18.93 -0.30 1.05
CA GLU A 134 -19.00 -0.02 2.49
C GLU A 134 -18.80 1.45 2.78
N LYS A 135 -19.64 1.95 3.67
CA LYS A 135 -19.62 3.33 4.14
C LYS A 135 -18.94 3.35 5.52
N GLY A 136 -17.89 4.13 5.65
CA GLY A 136 -17.18 4.30 6.92
C GLY A 136 -18.05 5.00 7.96
N GLN A 137 -17.82 4.68 9.24
CA GLN A 137 -18.53 5.31 10.35
C GLN A 137 -17.95 6.69 10.67
N ASP A 138 -18.77 7.55 11.26
CA ASP A 138 -18.28 8.78 11.90
C ASP A 138 -17.55 8.41 13.18
N LEU A 139 -16.40 9.04 13.44
CA LEU A 139 -15.75 8.91 14.73
C LEU A 139 -16.59 9.64 15.78
N THR A 140 -16.66 9.06 16.99
CA THR A 140 -17.16 9.78 18.14
C THR A 140 -16.28 10.98 18.45
N TRP A 141 -16.79 11.93 19.24
CA TRP A 141 -16.03 13.13 19.62
C TRP A 141 -14.67 12.80 20.26
N LEU A 142 -14.61 11.72 21.05
CA LEU A 142 -13.40 11.29 21.74
C LEU A 142 -12.39 10.67 20.76
N GLU A 143 -12.88 9.83 19.85
CA GLU A 143 -12.04 9.22 18.81
C GLU A 143 -11.51 10.28 17.85
N SER A 144 -12.34 11.26 17.46
CA SER A 144 -11.92 12.38 16.62
C SER A 144 -10.86 13.25 17.29
N ALA A 145 -10.96 13.48 18.60
CA ALA A 145 -9.98 14.27 19.35
C ALA A 145 -8.58 13.62 19.41
N VAL A 146 -8.50 12.30 19.30
CA VAL A 146 -7.25 11.53 19.35
C VAL A 146 -6.79 11.06 17.96
N SER A 147 -7.68 11.07 16.97
CA SER A 147 -7.41 10.64 15.61
C SER A 147 -6.44 11.58 14.90
N ARG A 148 -5.39 11.00 14.31
CA ARG A 148 -4.52 11.67 13.33
C ARG A 148 -5.06 11.56 11.90
N ASP A 149 -6.01 10.66 11.69
CA ASP A 149 -6.48 10.18 10.39
C ASP A 149 -7.87 10.75 10.05
N GLY A 150 -8.24 11.90 10.64
CA GLY A 150 -9.45 12.65 10.28
C GLY A 150 -10.68 12.30 11.11
N GLU A 151 -11.86 12.66 10.59
CA GLU A 151 -13.14 12.68 11.32
C GLU A 151 -13.95 11.36 11.23
N GLY A 152 -13.42 10.34 10.54
CA GLY A 152 -14.21 9.14 10.22
C GLY A 152 -13.37 8.01 9.63
N GLU A 153 -13.91 6.80 9.70
CA GLU A 153 -13.37 5.66 8.95
C GLU A 153 -13.53 5.90 7.44
N PRO A 154 -12.62 5.36 6.60
CA PRO A 154 -12.75 5.50 5.16
C PRO A 154 -13.91 4.66 4.61
N ASP A 155 -14.54 5.18 3.57
CA ASP A 155 -15.42 4.43 2.68
C ASP A 155 -14.60 3.46 1.82
N THR A 156 -15.23 2.38 1.37
CA THR A 156 -14.62 1.40 0.46
C THR A 156 -15.39 1.38 -0.85
N LEU A 157 -14.73 1.85 -1.91
CA LEU A 157 -15.21 1.79 -3.28
C LEU A 157 -14.42 0.74 -4.05
N VAL A 158 -15.09 -0.01 -4.91
CA VAL A 158 -14.45 -1.07 -5.71
C VAL A 158 -14.83 -0.98 -7.17
N ILE A 159 -13.86 -1.28 -8.04
CA ILE A 159 -14.12 -1.56 -9.45
C ILE A 159 -14.40 -3.04 -9.59
N THR A 160 -15.58 -3.40 -10.12
CA THR A 160 -16.03 -4.79 -10.18
C THR A 160 -15.08 -5.70 -10.96
N ARG A 161 -14.41 -5.22 -12.02
CA ARG A 161 -13.35 -5.93 -12.74
C ARG A 161 -12.56 -4.95 -13.58
N ILE A 162 -11.23 -5.06 -13.57
CA ILE A 162 -10.36 -4.33 -14.50
C ILE A 162 -9.76 -5.32 -15.51
N LYS A 163 -9.70 -4.92 -16.77
CA LYS A 163 -9.13 -5.77 -17.81
C LYS A 163 -7.61 -5.77 -17.74
N ALA A 164 -7.00 -6.83 -18.26
CA ALA A 164 -5.54 -7.00 -18.23
C ALA A 164 -4.81 -5.90 -19.03
N ASP A 165 -5.39 -5.46 -20.16
CA ASP A 165 -4.89 -4.35 -20.97
C ASP A 165 -4.99 -3.00 -20.26
N GLU A 166 -6.06 -2.77 -19.50
CA GLU A 166 -6.25 -1.58 -18.66
C GLU A 166 -5.20 -1.53 -17.54
N ILE A 167 -4.94 -2.64 -16.84
CA ILE A 167 -3.88 -2.72 -15.82
C ILE A 167 -2.50 -2.53 -16.43
N LYS A 168 -2.23 -3.12 -17.59
CA LYS A 168 -0.96 -2.90 -18.31
C LYS A 168 -0.78 -1.44 -18.67
N THR A 169 -1.87 -0.76 -19.07
CA THR A 169 -1.88 0.67 -19.37
C THR A 169 -1.59 1.50 -18.12
N ILE A 170 -2.22 1.19 -16.98
CA ILE A 170 -1.92 1.83 -15.69
C ILE A 170 -0.45 1.62 -15.33
N GLY A 171 0.06 0.40 -15.42
CA GLY A 171 1.47 0.10 -15.15
C GLY A 171 2.43 0.93 -16.02
N SER A 172 2.10 1.10 -17.30
CA SER A 172 2.88 1.96 -18.21
C SER A 172 2.87 3.43 -17.78
N TRP A 173 1.71 3.97 -17.39
CA TRP A 173 1.59 5.35 -16.91
C TRP A 173 2.33 5.62 -15.61
N PHE A 174 2.42 4.61 -14.74
CA PHE A 174 3.22 4.67 -13.52
C PHE A 174 4.73 4.71 -13.79
N GLY A 175 5.20 4.28 -14.96
CA GLY A 175 6.60 4.38 -15.38
C GLY A 175 7.59 3.68 -14.44
N ASP A 176 8.86 4.05 -14.54
CA ASP A 176 9.93 3.45 -13.72
C ASP A 176 10.01 4.02 -12.29
N THR A 177 9.35 5.15 -12.04
CA THR A 177 9.32 5.81 -10.74
C THR A 177 7.89 6.15 -10.35
N PRO A 178 7.49 5.99 -9.07
CA PRO A 178 6.12 6.27 -8.64
C PRO A 178 5.65 7.67 -9.07
N PRO A 179 4.45 7.79 -9.69
CA PRO A 179 3.95 9.06 -10.20
C PRO A 179 3.66 10.05 -9.07
N LEU A 180 3.94 11.33 -9.29
CA LEU A 180 3.68 12.39 -8.31
C LEU A 180 2.19 12.71 -8.11
N LYS A 181 1.32 12.21 -8.99
CA LYS A 181 -0.11 12.46 -8.92
C LYS A 181 -0.89 11.25 -9.43
N VAL A 182 -1.82 10.77 -8.63
CA VAL A 182 -2.85 9.80 -8.99
C VAL A 182 -4.17 10.37 -8.48
N SER A 183 -5.23 10.37 -9.29
CA SER A 183 -6.52 10.86 -8.83
C SER A 183 -7.69 10.09 -9.37
N ILE A 184 -8.71 9.92 -8.54
CA ILE A 184 -10.02 9.42 -8.92
C ILE A 184 -10.96 10.62 -8.91
N VAL A 185 -11.64 10.88 -10.01
CA VAL A 185 -12.56 12.02 -10.15
C VAL A 185 -13.89 11.52 -10.70
N GLY A 186 -14.99 12.08 -10.18
CA GLY A 186 -16.32 11.95 -10.76
C GLY A 186 -17.30 11.14 -9.91
N TYR A 187 -16.83 10.29 -8.99
CA TYR A 187 -17.72 9.55 -8.09
C TYR A 187 -18.49 10.53 -7.20
N ALA A 188 -19.80 10.66 -7.39
CA ALA A 188 -20.63 11.68 -6.74
C ALA A 188 -20.03 13.11 -6.85
N GLU A 189 -19.44 13.46 -8.00
CA GLU A 189 -18.77 14.74 -8.26
C GLU A 189 -17.52 15.01 -7.40
N THR A 190 -16.99 13.98 -6.73
CA THR A 190 -15.85 14.12 -5.82
C THR A 190 -14.51 13.88 -6.54
N GLY A 191 -13.46 14.51 -6.01
CA GLY A 191 -12.09 14.32 -6.46
C GLY A 191 -11.19 13.85 -5.32
N VAL A 192 -10.57 12.69 -5.49
CA VAL A 192 -9.60 12.12 -4.55
C VAL A 192 -8.21 12.20 -5.17
N PHE A 193 -7.25 12.79 -4.46
CA PHE A 193 -5.90 13.03 -4.94
C PHE A 193 -4.88 12.31 -4.06
N MET A 194 -3.97 11.60 -4.71
CA MET A 194 -2.96 10.73 -4.10
C MET A 194 -1.63 10.89 -4.84
N VAL A 195 -0.57 10.31 -4.27
CA VAL A 195 0.72 10.07 -4.91
C VAL A 195 0.89 8.59 -5.16
N GLY A 196 1.62 8.22 -6.20
CA GLY A 196 2.01 6.84 -6.44
C GLY A 196 2.87 6.31 -5.29
N ALA A 197 2.56 5.10 -4.84
CA ALA A 197 3.31 4.39 -3.79
C ALA A 197 4.35 3.42 -4.38
N VAL A 198 4.12 2.95 -5.61
CA VAL A 198 4.98 1.99 -6.32
C VAL A 198 5.23 2.44 -7.76
N ALA A 199 6.18 1.81 -8.43
CA ALA A 199 6.45 2.02 -9.85
C ALA A 199 5.67 1.00 -10.72
N GLY A 200 5.61 1.28 -12.02
CA GLY A 200 4.97 0.43 -13.03
C GLY A 200 5.42 -1.02 -13.04
N PRO A 201 6.74 -1.33 -12.93
CA PRO A 201 7.22 -2.71 -12.86
C PRO A 201 6.62 -3.54 -11.71
N ALA A 202 6.38 -2.94 -10.54
CA ALA A 202 5.76 -3.64 -9.41
C ALA A 202 4.29 -3.99 -9.70
N ILE A 203 3.57 -3.11 -10.41
CA ILE A 203 2.20 -3.38 -10.87
C ILE A 203 2.19 -4.51 -11.90
N ALA A 204 3.17 -4.53 -12.81
CA ALA A 204 3.30 -5.58 -13.81
C ALA A 204 3.63 -6.95 -13.18
N GLU A 205 4.49 -6.98 -12.17
CA GLU A 205 4.83 -8.18 -11.40
C GLU A 205 3.60 -8.72 -10.66
N PHE A 206 2.85 -7.85 -9.98
CA PHE A 206 1.61 -8.22 -9.29
C PHE A 206 0.53 -8.73 -10.26
N ASN A 207 0.40 -8.11 -11.43
CA ASN A 207 -0.52 -8.59 -12.47
C ASN A 207 -0.13 -9.98 -12.96
N ALA A 208 1.17 -10.21 -13.19
CA ALA A 208 1.67 -11.52 -13.63
C ALA A 208 1.36 -12.59 -12.58
N SER A 209 1.68 -12.35 -11.29
CA SER A 209 1.45 -13.32 -10.21
C SER A 209 -0.02 -13.68 -10.04
N CYS A 210 -0.94 -12.72 -10.20
CA CYS A 210 -2.38 -12.97 -10.11
C CYS A 210 -2.89 -13.96 -11.16
N VAL A 211 -2.33 -13.93 -12.38
CA VAL A 211 -2.83 -14.74 -13.51
C VAL A 211 -2.16 -16.12 -13.60
N THR A 212 -0.98 -16.32 -12.99
CA THR A 212 -0.15 -17.53 -13.22
C THR A 212 -0.32 -18.71 -12.26
N GLU A 213 -1.16 -18.63 -11.21
CA GLU A 213 -1.32 -19.74 -10.23
C GLU A 213 -2.46 -20.73 -10.54
#